data_AF-B0W430-F1
#
_entry.id   AF-B0W430-F1
#
_cell.length_a   1.000
_cell.length_b   1.000
_cell.length_c   1.000
_cell.angle_alpha   90.00
_cell.angle_beta   90.00
_cell.angle_gamma   90.00
#
_symmetry.space_group_name_H-M   'P 1'
#
loop_
_entity.id
_entity.type
_entity.pdbx_description
1 polymer ?
#
loop_
_entity_poly.entity_id
_entity_poly.type
_entity_poly.pdbx_seq_one_letter_code
_entity_poly.pdbx_strand_id
1 'polypeptide(L)'
;MDIIPLDMYDTHISAEEKRIMVTKIWRSCFPDRANSPHHVERHHFYLCQWQSNTQVGICYLMYRLIVAILFLAVLACSALDIGRSEPMLEHHYAKWWIYLTHWGLIACAVQAWLAAIIVTKGLMIDRNEFEWNIHVARESRLHAVYWIVYTIATVYSFIVSLVYWTFVFDPEIHRIDAVNLMVHVLNSVIMLIDLTIVGHPIRLNHAYWTTGIGVAYAVFSVIYYLAGGTDSKTKLSC
;
A
#
# COMPACT_ATOMS: atom_id res chain seq x y z
N MET A 1 39.93 -48.14 15.28
CA MET A 1 38.48 -47.86 15.16
C MET A 1 38.35 -46.50 15.76
N ASP A 2 38.62 -45.49 14.94
CA ASP A 2 39.00 -44.17 15.42
C ASP A 2 37.74 -43.31 15.36
N ILE A 3 37.23 -43.00 16.54
CA ILE A 3 36.06 -42.15 16.73
C ILE A 3 36.51 -40.72 16.42
N ILE A 4 36.07 -40.19 15.28
CA ILE A 4 36.20 -38.78 14.92
C ILE A 4 35.30 -37.98 15.88
N PRO A 5 35.80 -36.97 16.60
CA PRO A 5 34.94 -36.12 17.43
C PRO A 5 34.04 -35.25 16.54
N LEU A 6 32.73 -35.33 16.78
CA LEU A 6 31.74 -34.35 16.35
C LEU A 6 31.92 -33.07 17.18
N ASP A 7 32.95 -32.28 16.87
CA ASP A 7 33.12 -30.95 17.43
C ASP A 7 32.90 -29.88 16.35
N MET A 8 31.97 -28.98 16.68
CA MET A 8 31.80 -27.62 16.18
C MET A 8 31.69 -27.42 14.67
N TYR A 9 30.45 -27.53 14.18
CA TYR A 9 29.97 -26.73 13.05
C TYR A 9 29.79 -25.26 13.49
N ASP A 10 30.88 -24.62 13.96
CA ASP A 10 30.86 -23.21 14.32
C ASP A 10 30.92 -22.40 13.03
N THR A 11 29.75 -21.99 12.54
CA THR A 11 29.60 -21.13 11.36
C THR A 11 30.03 -19.71 11.71
N HIS A 12 31.33 -19.52 11.92
CA HIS A 12 31.95 -18.21 11.97
C HIS A 12 31.94 -17.61 10.56
N ILE A 13 30.78 -17.08 10.14
CA ILE A 13 30.66 -16.24 8.94
C ILE A 13 31.62 -15.08 9.14
N SER A 14 32.63 -14.99 8.27
CA SER A 14 33.66 -13.97 8.35
C SER A 14 33.06 -12.56 8.22
N ALA A 15 33.70 -11.55 8.81
CA ALA A 15 33.23 -10.16 8.69
C ALA A 15 33.14 -9.70 7.22
N GLU A 16 34.01 -10.25 6.36
CA GLU A 16 34.01 -10.07 4.90
C GLU A 16 32.72 -10.61 4.27
N GLU A 17 32.31 -11.84 4.60
CA GLU A 17 31.08 -12.46 4.10
C GLU A 17 29.82 -11.75 4.59
N LYS A 18 29.80 -11.31 5.85
CA LYS A 18 28.71 -10.47 6.39
C LYS A 18 28.61 -9.16 5.62
N ARG A 19 29.74 -8.51 5.37
CA ARG A 19 29.80 -7.27 4.57
C ARG A 19 29.32 -7.50 3.15
N ILE A 20 29.72 -8.59 2.49
CA ILE A 20 29.28 -8.93 1.13
C ILE A 20 27.77 -9.22 1.11
N MET A 21 27.25 -9.99 2.07
CA MET A 21 25.82 -10.30 2.17
C MET A 21 25.00 -9.04 2.43
N VAL A 22 25.42 -8.19 3.37
CA VAL A 22 24.78 -6.89 3.63
C VAL A 22 24.85 -5.98 2.42
N THR A 23 25.98 -5.94 1.69
CA THR A 23 26.11 -5.14 0.48
C THR A 23 25.23 -5.68 -0.66
N LYS A 24 25.04 -7.00 -0.73
CA LYS A 24 24.16 -7.65 -1.71
C LYS A 24 22.69 -7.38 -1.40
N ILE A 25 22.30 -7.47 -0.12
CA ILE A 25 20.97 -7.07 0.36
C ILE A 25 20.76 -5.58 0.11
N TRP A 26 21.74 -4.74 0.47
CA TRP A 26 21.70 -3.30 0.24
C TRP A 26 21.54 -2.96 -1.24
N ARG A 27 22.29 -3.61 -2.15
CA ARG A 27 22.14 -3.42 -3.60
C ARG A 27 20.83 -4.00 -4.15
N SER A 28 20.29 -5.04 -3.52
CA SER A 28 18.98 -5.61 -3.88
C SER A 28 17.83 -4.71 -3.44
N CYS A 29 17.96 -4.05 -2.29
CA CYS A 29 16.99 -3.08 -1.79
C CYS A 29 17.12 -1.76 -2.56
N PHE A 30 18.35 -1.27 -2.71
CA PHE A 30 18.75 0.02 -3.29
C PHE A 30 19.62 -0.18 -4.55
N PRO A 31 19.05 -0.61 -5.69
CA PRO A 31 19.82 -0.76 -6.92
C PRO A 31 20.31 0.60 -7.44
N ASP A 32 21.59 0.67 -7.84
CA ASP A 32 22.17 1.84 -8.48
C ASP A 32 21.39 2.19 -9.75
N ARG A 33 21.16 3.50 -9.96
CA ARG A 33 20.38 4.03 -11.11
C ARG A 33 20.91 3.57 -12.47
N ALA A 34 22.19 3.18 -12.55
CA ALA A 34 22.86 2.68 -13.74
C ALA A 34 22.63 1.18 -14.03
N ASN A 35 22.31 0.36 -13.01
CA ASN A 35 22.14 -1.09 -13.13
C ASN A 35 20.70 -1.58 -12.89
N SER A 36 19.77 -0.66 -12.63
CA SER A 36 18.34 -0.97 -12.66
C SER A 36 17.97 -1.42 -14.09
N PRO A 37 17.40 -2.61 -14.29
CA PRO A 37 16.89 -3.03 -15.59
C PRO A 37 15.62 -2.21 -15.89
N HIS A 38 15.81 -0.93 -16.20
CA HIS A 38 14.74 0.05 -16.48
C HIS A 38 13.81 -0.44 -17.58
N HIS A 39 14.28 -1.35 -18.44
CA HIS A 39 13.51 -1.86 -19.58
C HIS A 39 12.42 -2.88 -19.18
N VAL A 40 12.73 -3.84 -18.30
CA VAL A 40 11.82 -4.95 -17.96
C VAL A 40 10.71 -4.52 -16.99
N GLU A 41 11.01 -3.61 -16.07
CA GLU A 41 10.04 -3.17 -15.04
C GLU A 41 8.93 -2.25 -15.57
N ARG A 42 9.15 -1.58 -16.71
CA ARG A 42 8.19 -0.60 -17.26
C ARG A 42 6.95 -1.25 -17.84
N HIS A 43 7.07 -2.44 -18.43
CA HIS A 43 5.92 -3.20 -18.95
C HIS A 43 4.97 -3.63 -17.83
N HIS A 44 5.48 -3.84 -16.61
CA HIS A 44 4.70 -4.35 -15.49
C HIS A 44 3.68 -3.35 -14.92
N PHE A 45 3.79 -2.05 -15.25
CA PHE A 45 2.81 -1.05 -14.84
C PHE A 45 1.52 -1.11 -15.67
N TYR A 46 1.62 -1.55 -16.92
CA TYR A 46 0.50 -1.57 -17.87
C TYR A 46 -0.12 -2.97 -18.01
N LEU A 47 0.59 -4.01 -17.58
CA LEU A 47 0.21 -5.40 -17.77
C LEU A 47 -0.04 -6.10 -16.44
N CYS A 48 -0.85 -7.16 -16.49
CA CYS A 48 -1.01 -8.11 -15.41
C CYS A 48 0.18 -9.09 -15.39
N GLN A 49 0.62 -9.55 -14.21
CA GLN A 49 1.70 -10.54 -14.07
C GLN A 49 1.47 -11.83 -14.85
N TRP A 50 0.21 -12.22 -14.98
CA TRP A 50 -0.20 -13.47 -15.59
C TRP A 50 -0.39 -13.38 -17.11
N GLN A 51 -0.09 -12.22 -17.70
CA GLN A 51 -0.34 -11.98 -19.10
C GLN A 51 0.94 -12.23 -19.93
N SER A 52 0.92 -13.27 -20.76
CA SER A 52 2.03 -13.58 -21.67
C SER A 52 2.05 -12.69 -22.93
N ASN A 53 0.98 -11.92 -23.16
CA ASN A 53 0.85 -11.02 -24.30
C ASN A 53 1.29 -9.60 -23.91
N THR A 54 1.99 -8.90 -24.80
CA THR A 54 2.52 -7.54 -24.56
C THR A 54 1.44 -6.43 -24.64
N GLN A 55 0.20 -6.79 -24.96
CA GLN A 55 -0.91 -5.85 -25.15
C GLN A 55 -1.77 -5.67 -23.91
N VAL A 56 -2.18 -4.44 -23.58
CA VAL A 56 -3.12 -4.18 -22.49
C VAL A 56 -4.48 -4.86 -22.79
N GLY A 57 -4.86 -5.85 -22.00
CA GLY A 57 -6.14 -6.54 -22.14
C GLY A 57 -7.30 -5.69 -21.62
N ILE A 58 -8.43 -5.64 -22.34
CA ILE A 58 -9.67 -4.98 -21.90
C ILE A 58 -10.13 -5.53 -20.53
N CYS A 59 -9.98 -6.83 -20.29
CA CYS A 59 -10.31 -7.45 -19.01
C CYS A 59 -9.52 -6.86 -17.83
N TYR A 60 -8.24 -6.55 -18.04
CA TYR A 60 -7.40 -5.93 -17.01
C TYR A 60 -7.80 -4.47 -16.75
N LEU A 61 -8.16 -3.73 -17.80
CA LEU A 61 -8.73 -2.38 -17.63
C LEU A 61 -10.05 -2.42 -16.85
N MET A 62 -10.94 -3.37 -17.16
CA MET A 62 -12.20 -3.55 -16.42
C MET A 62 -11.94 -3.85 -14.95
N TYR A 63 -10.98 -4.74 -14.64
CA TYR A 63 -10.54 -4.99 -13.27
C TYR A 63 -10.08 -3.70 -12.58
N ARG A 64 -9.20 -2.90 -13.21
CA ARG A 64 -8.70 -1.65 -12.63
C ARG A 64 -9.80 -0.62 -12.38
N LEU A 65 -10.76 -0.51 -13.30
CA LEU A 65 -11.92 0.36 -13.14
C LEU A 65 -12.84 -0.10 -12.01
N ILE A 66 -13.10 -1.40 -11.90
CA ILE A 66 -13.89 -1.97 -10.80
C ILE A 66 -13.23 -1.67 -9.46
N VAL A 67 -11.92 -1.89 -9.32
CA VAL A 67 -11.18 -1.58 -8.09
C VAL A 67 -11.22 -0.08 -7.76
N ALA A 68 -11.07 0.79 -8.76
CA ALA A 68 -11.14 2.24 -8.56
C ALA A 68 -12.53 2.70 -8.08
N ILE A 69 -13.60 2.14 -8.67
CA ILE A 69 -14.99 2.41 -8.26
C ILE A 69 -15.25 1.88 -6.86
N LEU A 70 -14.79 0.65 -6.54
CA LEU A 70 -14.96 0.05 -5.22
C LEU A 70 -14.30 0.91 -4.14
N PHE A 71 -13.04 1.33 -4.31
CA PHE A 71 -12.39 2.18 -3.32
C PHE A 71 -13.04 3.57 -3.21
N LEU A 72 -13.52 4.14 -4.32
CA LEU A 72 -14.28 5.39 -4.27
C LEU A 72 -15.59 5.22 -3.50
N ALA A 73 -16.30 4.10 -3.71
CA ALA A 73 -17.52 3.78 -2.98
C ALA A 73 -17.26 3.58 -1.49
N VAL A 74 -16.21 2.83 -1.12
CA VAL A 74 -15.79 2.67 0.30
C VAL A 74 -15.46 4.02 0.92
N LEU A 75 -14.72 4.87 0.21
CA LEU A 75 -14.36 6.21 0.68
C LEU A 75 -15.61 7.09 0.87
N ALA A 76 -16.54 7.07 -0.08
CA ALA A 76 -17.79 7.82 0.00
C ALA A 76 -18.69 7.31 1.13
N CYS A 77 -18.89 5.99 1.25
CA CYS A 77 -19.68 5.40 2.35
C CYS A 77 -19.05 5.71 3.71
N SER A 78 -17.72 5.70 3.80
CA SER A 78 -17.01 6.05 5.03
C SER A 78 -17.08 7.54 5.35
N ALA A 79 -17.05 8.43 4.36
CA ALA A 79 -17.09 9.88 4.57
C ALA A 79 -18.50 10.41 4.81
N LEU A 80 -19.51 9.75 4.25
CA LEU A 80 -20.93 10.11 4.37
C LEU A 80 -21.66 9.28 5.45
N ASP A 81 -20.95 8.39 6.15
CA ASP A 81 -21.51 7.42 7.12
C ASP A 81 -22.71 6.61 6.58
N ILE A 82 -22.71 6.35 5.27
CA ILE A 82 -23.79 5.59 4.61
C ILE A 82 -23.69 4.12 5.04
N GLY A 83 -24.64 3.66 5.84
CA GLY A 83 -24.73 2.28 6.33
C GLY A 83 -24.47 2.11 7.82
N ARG A 84 -24.23 3.18 8.59
CA ARG A 84 -24.08 3.13 10.04
C ARG A 84 -25.45 3.21 10.74
N SER A 85 -25.66 2.42 11.79
CA SER A 85 -26.97 2.23 12.42
C SER A 85 -27.38 3.29 13.46
N GLU A 86 -26.51 4.24 13.83
CA GLU A 86 -26.77 5.23 14.89
C GLU A 86 -26.74 6.68 14.34
N PRO A 87 -27.59 7.59 14.87
CA PRO A 87 -27.67 8.97 14.42
C PRO A 87 -26.47 9.83 14.83
N MET A 88 -26.22 10.87 14.03
CA MET A 88 -25.03 11.72 14.04
C MET A 88 -24.78 12.46 15.36
N LEU A 89 -23.59 12.31 15.94
CA LEU A 89 -23.07 13.25 16.94
C LEU A 89 -22.39 14.43 16.22
N GLU A 90 -22.69 15.67 16.62
CA GLU A 90 -22.34 16.94 15.94
C GLU A 90 -20.86 17.16 15.58
N HIS A 91 -19.92 16.33 16.05
CA HIS A 91 -18.47 16.49 15.86
C HIS A 91 -17.83 15.33 15.08
N HIS A 92 -18.61 14.45 14.43
CA HIS A 92 -18.10 13.24 13.76
C HIS A 92 -17.23 13.52 12.53
N TYR A 93 -17.61 14.47 11.67
CA TYR A 93 -16.87 14.77 10.43
C TYR A 93 -15.46 15.31 10.67
N ALA A 94 -15.25 16.05 11.77
CA ALA A 94 -13.92 16.51 12.15
C ALA A 94 -13.02 15.34 12.60
N LYS A 95 -13.60 14.32 13.25
CA LYS A 95 -12.88 13.11 13.68
C LYS A 95 -12.47 12.21 12.52
N TRP A 96 -13.21 12.24 11.41
CA TRP A 96 -12.86 11.48 10.20
C TRP A 96 -11.44 11.80 9.70
N TRP A 97 -11.04 13.08 9.73
CA TRP A 97 -9.68 13.48 9.32
C TRP A 97 -8.59 13.08 10.32
N ILE A 98 -8.95 12.62 11.52
CA ILE A 98 -8.02 12.27 12.60
C ILE A 98 -7.62 10.80 12.51
N TYR A 99 -8.47 9.90 12.01
CA TYR A 99 -8.14 8.48 11.99
C TYR A 99 -7.26 8.10 10.79
N LEU A 100 -6.13 7.46 11.07
CA LEU A 100 -5.20 6.95 10.06
C LEU A 100 -5.87 6.03 9.02
N THR A 101 -6.91 5.29 9.42
CA THR A 101 -7.74 4.46 8.54
C THR A 101 -8.19 5.23 7.31
N HIS A 102 -8.68 6.45 7.47
CA HIS A 102 -9.22 7.25 6.37
C HIS A 102 -8.12 7.80 5.46
N TRP A 103 -6.94 8.12 6.01
CA TRP A 103 -5.77 8.48 5.22
C TRP A 103 -5.30 7.30 4.35
N GLY A 104 -5.30 6.09 4.91
CA GLY A 104 -5.04 4.86 4.18
C GLY A 104 -6.07 4.63 3.06
N LEU A 105 -7.35 4.86 3.32
CA LEU A 105 -8.41 4.75 2.30
C LEU A 105 -8.26 5.76 1.17
N ILE A 106 -7.89 7.01 1.46
CA ILE A 106 -7.59 8.01 0.44
C ILE A 106 -6.42 7.52 -0.43
N ALA A 107 -5.35 7.01 0.17
CA ALA A 107 -4.23 6.45 -0.58
C ALA A 107 -4.66 5.27 -1.49
N CYS A 108 -5.52 4.38 -1.00
CA CYS A 108 -6.09 3.29 -1.80
C CYS A 108 -6.95 3.79 -2.97
N ALA A 109 -7.79 4.81 -2.75
CA ALA A 109 -8.57 5.40 -3.82
C ALA A 109 -7.67 6.07 -4.87
N VAL A 110 -6.72 6.91 -4.44
CA VAL A 110 -5.81 7.62 -5.34
C VAL A 110 -4.97 6.64 -6.15
N GLN A 111 -4.40 5.59 -5.54
CA GLN A 111 -3.65 4.59 -6.31
C GLN A 111 -4.52 3.95 -7.37
N ALA A 112 -5.75 3.54 -7.02
CA ALA A 112 -6.59 2.74 -7.90
C ALA A 112 -7.01 3.54 -9.14
N TRP A 113 -7.30 4.83 -8.95
CA TRP A 113 -7.56 5.76 -10.06
C TRP A 113 -6.32 6.02 -10.91
N LEU A 114 -5.14 6.19 -10.30
CA LEU A 114 -3.89 6.32 -11.06
C LEU A 114 -3.60 5.06 -11.89
N ALA A 115 -3.83 3.87 -11.33
CA ALA A 115 -3.68 2.60 -12.05
C ALA A 115 -4.64 2.55 -13.26
N ALA A 116 -5.92 2.87 -13.08
CA ALA A 116 -6.89 2.91 -14.16
C ALA A 116 -6.50 3.91 -15.27
N ILE A 117 -6.00 5.10 -14.90
CA ILE A 117 -5.52 6.10 -15.86
C ILE A 117 -4.31 5.60 -16.63
N ILE A 118 -3.33 4.98 -15.95
CA ILE A 118 -2.11 4.45 -16.59
C ILE A 118 -2.48 3.37 -17.61
N VAL A 119 -3.33 2.42 -17.22
CA VAL A 119 -3.78 1.33 -18.10
C VAL A 119 -4.60 1.86 -19.28
N THR A 120 -5.48 2.85 -19.06
CA THR A 120 -6.24 3.51 -20.13
C THR A 120 -5.32 4.19 -21.13
N LYS A 121 -4.30 4.93 -20.66
CA LYS A 121 -3.29 5.55 -21.54
C LYS A 121 -2.52 4.51 -22.33
N GLY A 122 -2.16 3.38 -21.71
CA GLY A 122 -1.50 2.27 -22.40
C GLY A 122 -2.36 1.66 -23.52
N LEU A 123 -3.68 1.70 -23.41
CA LEU A 123 -4.61 1.22 -24.45
C LEU A 123 -4.81 2.23 -25.58
N MET A 124 -4.66 3.53 -25.31
CA MET A 124 -4.87 4.61 -26.30
C MET A 124 -3.65 4.89 -27.19
N ILE A 125 -2.47 4.39 -26.83
CA ILE A 125 -1.24 4.59 -27.60
C ILE A 125 -1.15 3.51 -28.69
N ASP A 126 -0.92 3.92 -29.94
CA ASP A 126 -0.81 3.02 -31.09
C ASP A 126 0.41 2.08 -30.96
N ARG A 127 0.36 0.88 -31.54
CA ARG A 127 1.36 -0.20 -31.36
C ARG A 127 2.80 0.24 -31.60
N ASN A 128 3.05 1.00 -32.68
CA ASN A 128 4.39 1.44 -33.05
C ASN A 128 4.86 2.61 -32.17
N GLU A 129 3.92 3.40 -31.68
CA GLU A 129 4.18 4.52 -30.78
C GLU A 129 4.26 4.07 -29.33
N PHE A 130 3.69 2.91 -28.96
CA PHE A 130 3.72 2.35 -27.61
C PHE A 130 5.13 1.87 -27.26
N GLU A 131 5.76 1.10 -28.16
CA GLU A 131 7.16 0.69 -28.02
C GLU A 131 8.08 1.92 -27.98
N TRP A 132 7.91 2.89 -28.90
CA TRP A 132 8.71 4.11 -28.95
C TRP A 132 8.50 5.03 -27.73
N ASN A 133 7.26 5.26 -27.31
CA ASN A 133 6.94 6.07 -26.13
C ASN A 133 7.38 5.36 -24.85
N ILE A 134 7.39 4.03 -24.77
CA ILE A 134 8.03 3.32 -23.65
C ILE A 134 9.55 3.52 -23.65
N HIS A 135 10.19 3.52 -24.83
CA HIS A 135 11.63 3.77 -24.96
C HIS A 135 12.01 5.22 -24.62
N VAL A 136 11.17 6.20 -24.98
CA VAL A 136 11.43 7.65 -24.83
C VAL A 136 10.79 8.26 -23.59
N ALA A 137 9.80 7.61 -22.96
CA ALA A 137 9.21 8.02 -21.68
C ALA A 137 10.18 7.78 -20.52
N ARG A 138 11.20 8.62 -20.51
CA ARG A 138 11.66 9.35 -19.33
C ARG A 138 10.47 9.61 -18.39
N GLU A 139 10.45 8.89 -17.27
CA GLU A 139 9.90 9.36 -15.99
C GLU A 139 8.59 10.16 -16.12
N SER A 140 7.53 9.55 -16.66
CA SER A 140 6.21 10.16 -16.53
C SER A 140 5.95 10.25 -15.02
N ARG A 141 5.92 11.48 -14.49
CA ARG A 141 5.70 11.76 -13.06
C ARG A 141 4.51 10.97 -12.50
N LEU A 142 3.54 10.62 -13.34
CA LEU A 142 2.41 9.76 -13.00
C LEU A 142 2.81 8.35 -12.54
N HIS A 143 3.78 7.72 -13.19
CA HIS A 143 4.25 6.38 -12.80
C HIS A 143 4.99 6.42 -11.47
N ALA A 144 5.86 7.41 -11.29
CA ALA A 144 6.55 7.62 -10.02
C ALA A 144 5.57 7.90 -8.87
N VAL A 145 4.58 8.77 -9.10
CA VAL A 145 3.53 9.06 -8.12
C VAL A 145 2.69 7.82 -7.84
N TYR A 146 2.22 7.11 -8.87
CA TYR A 146 1.47 5.87 -8.71
C TYR A 146 2.24 4.86 -7.86
N TRP A 147 3.53 4.66 -8.13
CA TRP A 147 4.33 3.68 -7.43
C TRP A 147 4.52 4.01 -5.94
N ILE A 148 4.75 5.28 -5.63
CA ILE A 148 4.83 5.77 -4.24
C ILE A 148 3.49 5.58 -3.53
N VAL A 149 2.40 6.07 -4.13
CA VAL A 149 1.05 6.00 -3.54
C VAL A 149 0.59 4.55 -3.39
N TYR A 150 0.88 3.69 -4.37
CA TYR A 150 0.61 2.26 -4.28
C TYR A 150 1.33 1.61 -3.11
N THR A 151 2.61 1.92 -2.92
CA THR A 151 3.38 1.37 -1.80
C THR A 151 2.78 1.80 -0.46
N ILE A 152 2.41 3.08 -0.33
CA ILE A 152 1.73 3.61 0.85
C ILE A 152 0.38 2.88 1.06
N ALA A 153 -0.46 2.82 0.04
CA ALA A 153 -1.77 2.16 0.10
C ALA A 153 -1.66 0.71 0.55
N THR A 154 -0.74 -0.06 -0.02
CA THR A 154 -0.51 -1.47 0.33
C THR A 154 -0.10 -1.59 1.79
N VAL A 155 0.96 -0.88 2.22
CA VAL A 155 1.46 -0.97 3.60
C VAL A 155 0.39 -0.57 4.61
N TYR A 156 -0.29 0.56 4.39
CA TYR A 156 -1.31 1.04 5.33
C TYR A 156 -2.57 0.18 5.32
N SER A 157 -2.95 -0.44 4.21
CA SER A 157 -4.10 -1.36 4.21
C SER A 157 -3.89 -2.52 5.19
N PHE A 158 -2.69 -3.13 5.22
CA PHE A 158 -2.37 -4.19 6.16
C PHE A 158 -2.19 -3.68 7.59
N ILE A 159 -1.51 -2.55 7.80
CA ILE A 159 -1.35 -1.95 9.14
C ILE A 159 -2.71 -1.61 9.73
N VAL A 160 -3.59 -0.97 8.97
CA VAL A 160 -4.94 -0.59 9.43
C VAL A 160 -5.74 -1.83 9.80
N SER A 161 -5.77 -2.87 8.96
CA SER A 161 -6.44 -4.12 9.31
C SER A 161 -5.86 -4.74 10.58
N LEU A 162 -4.55 -4.92 10.65
CA LEU A 162 -3.89 -5.57 11.79
C LEU A 162 -4.13 -4.78 13.08
N VAL A 163 -3.81 -3.49 13.10
CA VAL A 163 -3.93 -2.65 14.30
C VAL A 163 -5.38 -2.54 14.73
N TYR A 164 -6.31 -2.43 13.79
CA TYR A 164 -7.72 -2.36 14.14
C TYR A 164 -8.17 -3.62 14.87
N TRP A 165 -7.98 -4.80 14.28
CA TRP A 165 -8.49 -6.04 14.88
C TRP A 165 -7.71 -6.52 16.11
N THR A 166 -6.48 -6.06 16.30
CA THR A 166 -5.64 -6.48 17.45
C THR A 166 -5.68 -5.50 18.62
N PHE A 167 -5.77 -4.18 18.38
CA PHE A 167 -5.62 -3.17 19.42
C PHE A 167 -6.81 -2.21 19.55
N VAL A 168 -7.58 -1.96 18.48
CA VAL A 168 -8.65 -0.93 18.49
C VAL A 168 -10.04 -1.53 18.64
N PHE A 169 -10.28 -2.68 18.00
CA PHE A 169 -11.56 -3.36 17.99
C PHE A 169 -11.93 -3.77 19.41
N ASP A 170 -13.14 -3.39 19.78
CA ASP A 170 -13.67 -3.60 21.11
C ASP A 170 -15.14 -3.98 20.91
N PRO A 171 -15.54 -5.23 21.17
CA PRO A 171 -16.89 -5.70 20.88
C PRO A 171 -17.96 -4.98 21.71
N GLU A 172 -17.60 -4.30 22.80
CA GLU A 172 -18.52 -3.53 23.63
C GLU A 172 -18.84 -2.16 23.02
N ILE A 173 -17.93 -1.62 22.19
CA ILE A 173 -18.02 -0.25 21.64
C ILE A 173 -18.23 -0.26 20.12
N HIS A 174 -17.60 -1.20 19.42
CA HIS A 174 -17.59 -1.29 17.98
C HIS A 174 -18.51 -2.41 17.49
N ARG A 175 -19.48 -2.04 16.65
CA ARG A 175 -20.27 -3.03 15.92
C ARG A 175 -19.56 -3.42 14.63
N ILE A 176 -19.65 -4.71 14.30
CA ILE A 176 -19.19 -5.25 13.02
C ILE A 176 -20.29 -4.97 11.99
N ASP A 177 -20.40 -3.71 11.56
CA ASP A 177 -21.28 -3.31 10.46
C ASP A 177 -20.55 -3.36 9.11
N ALA A 178 -21.30 -3.18 8.02
CA ALA A 178 -20.77 -3.29 6.67
C ALA A 178 -19.64 -2.27 6.41
N VAL A 179 -19.80 -1.03 6.89
CA VAL A 179 -18.80 0.02 6.73
C VAL A 179 -17.54 -0.33 7.49
N ASN A 180 -17.64 -0.83 8.72
CA ASN A 180 -16.51 -1.28 9.53
C ASN A 180 -15.70 -2.36 8.82
N LEU A 181 -16.38 -3.37 8.28
CA LEU A 181 -15.72 -4.44 7.53
C LEU A 181 -15.09 -3.91 6.23
N MET A 182 -15.75 -2.99 5.53
CA MET A 182 -15.23 -2.39 4.30
C MET A 182 -13.96 -1.57 4.54
N VAL A 183 -13.92 -0.75 5.60
CA VAL A 183 -12.77 0.12 5.86
C VAL A 183 -11.60 -0.58 6.56
N HIS A 184 -11.85 -1.70 7.25
CA HIS A 184 -10.82 -2.41 8.02
C HIS A 184 -10.43 -3.80 7.48
N VAL A 185 -11.22 -4.43 6.62
CA VAL A 185 -10.91 -5.76 6.05
C VAL A 185 -10.85 -5.71 4.53
N LEU A 186 -11.87 -5.15 3.89
CA LEU A 186 -11.95 -5.16 2.42
C LEU A 186 -10.76 -4.44 1.78
N ASN A 187 -10.24 -3.39 2.44
CA ASN A 187 -9.06 -2.66 1.97
C ASN A 187 -7.82 -3.57 1.79
N SER A 188 -7.45 -4.36 2.80
CA SER A 188 -6.28 -5.24 2.75
C SER A 188 -6.52 -6.45 1.84
N VAL A 189 -7.75 -6.95 1.78
CA VAL A 189 -8.11 -8.01 0.82
C VAL A 189 -7.94 -7.54 -0.62
N ILE A 190 -8.45 -6.36 -0.98
CA ILE A 190 -8.30 -5.82 -2.33
C ILE A 190 -6.81 -5.56 -2.64
N MET A 191 -6.05 -4.96 -1.70
CA MET A 191 -4.63 -4.72 -1.92
C MET A 191 -3.81 -6.03 -2.01
N LEU A 192 -4.20 -7.08 -1.28
CA LEU A 192 -3.60 -8.41 -1.37
C LEU A 192 -3.86 -9.04 -2.74
N ILE A 193 -5.11 -8.98 -3.23
CA ILE A 193 -5.44 -9.41 -4.59
C ILE A 193 -4.62 -8.62 -5.59
N ASP A 194 -4.50 -7.30 -5.42
CA ASP A 194 -3.73 -6.47 -6.33
C ASP A 194 -2.25 -6.88 -6.34
N LEU A 195 -1.64 -7.19 -5.18
CA LEU A 195 -0.27 -7.71 -5.12
C LEU A 195 -0.03 -8.98 -5.94
N THR A 196 -1.06 -9.81 -6.09
CA THR A 196 -0.97 -11.03 -6.93
C THR A 196 -1.20 -10.76 -8.41
N ILE A 197 -1.77 -9.61 -8.77
CA ILE A 197 -2.13 -9.25 -10.14
C ILE A 197 -1.09 -8.29 -10.74
N VAL A 198 -0.55 -7.35 -9.94
CA VAL A 198 0.35 -6.29 -10.38
C VAL A 198 1.79 -6.79 -10.48
N GLY A 199 2.45 -6.52 -11.62
CA GLY A 199 3.82 -7.02 -11.85
C GLY A 199 4.95 -6.22 -11.30
N HIS A 200 4.71 -5.00 -10.84
CA HIS A 200 5.81 -4.15 -10.40
C HIS A 200 6.26 -4.59 -8.98
N PRO A 201 7.57 -4.71 -8.73
CA PRO A 201 8.07 -5.10 -7.42
C PRO A 201 7.83 -3.99 -6.40
N ILE A 202 7.37 -4.35 -5.19
CA ILE A 202 7.41 -3.42 -4.05
C ILE A 202 8.88 -3.20 -3.69
N ARG A 203 9.41 -2.03 -4.04
CA ARG A 203 10.78 -1.66 -3.65
C ARG A 203 10.80 -1.08 -2.25
N LEU A 204 11.64 -1.64 -1.39
CA LEU A 204 11.88 -1.17 -0.02
C LEU A 204 12.41 0.27 0.04
N ASN A 205 12.91 0.84 -1.07
CA ASN A 205 13.29 2.26 -1.13
C ASN A 205 12.13 3.20 -0.82
N HIS A 206 10.89 2.78 -1.10
CA HIS A 206 9.70 3.56 -0.78
C HIS A 206 9.26 3.40 0.68
N ALA A 207 9.92 2.54 1.47
CA ALA A 207 9.66 2.41 2.89
C ALA A 207 9.95 3.71 3.65
N TYR A 208 10.90 4.54 3.20
CA TYR A 208 11.10 5.86 3.80
C TYR A 208 9.87 6.75 3.70
N TRP A 209 9.13 6.68 2.58
CA TRP A 209 7.89 7.45 2.39
C TRP A 209 6.76 6.93 3.27
N THR A 210 6.64 5.60 3.42
CA THR A 210 5.63 5.01 4.30
C THR A 210 5.93 5.30 5.77
N THR A 211 7.19 5.19 6.21
CA THR A 211 7.61 5.59 7.55
C THR A 211 7.39 7.09 7.78
N GLY A 212 7.65 7.94 6.79
CA GLY A 212 7.44 9.38 6.89
C GLY A 212 5.98 9.76 7.19
N ILE A 213 5.01 9.13 6.52
CA ILE A 213 3.58 9.33 6.81
C ILE A 213 3.25 8.84 8.23
N GLY A 214 3.85 7.74 8.67
CA GLY A 214 3.62 7.17 10.00
C GLY A 214 4.12 8.09 11.10
N VAL A 215 5.30 8.66 10.91
CA VAL A 215 5.87 9.67 11.81
C VAL A 215 5.04 10.95 11.81
N ALA A 216 4.63 11.44 10.64
CA ALA A 216 3.77 12.63 10.54
C ALA A 216 2.45 12.42 11.28
N TYR A 217 1.84 11.23 11.14
CA TYR A 217 0.64 10.86 11.88
C TYR A 217 0.90 10.81 13.39
N ALA A 218 1.98 10.16 13.82
CA ALA A 218 2.33 10.08 15.25
C ALA A 218 2.55 11.48 15.87
N VAL A 219 3.23 12.38 15.17
CA VAL A 219 3.41 13.78 15.60
C VAL A 219 2.07 14.48 15.70
N PHE A 220 1.21 14.35 14.68
CA PHE A 220 -0.15 14.89 14.73
C PHE A 220 -0.95 14.34 15.91
N SER A 221 -0.90 13.03 16.17
CA SER A 221 -1.59 12.40 17.30
C SER A 221 -1.09 12.91 18.65
N VAL A 222 0.23 13.10 18.81
CA VAL A 222 0.81 13.68 20.03
C VAL A 222 0.34 15.12 20.23
N ILE A 223 0.38 15.95 19.19
CA ILE A 223 -0.11 17.34 19.25
C ILE A 223 -1.60 17.36 19.59
N TYR A 224 -2.41 16.51 18.96
CA TYR A 224 -3.84 16.38 19.22
C TYR A 224 -4.13 16.01 20.68
N TYR A 225 -3.39 15.05 21.23
CA TYR A 225 -3.50 14.66 22.64
C TYR A 225 -3.11 15.80 23.59
N LEU A 226 -1.99 16.49 23.32
CA LEU A 226 -1.54 17.64 24.12
C LEU A 226 -2.52 18.83 24.05
N ALA A 227 -3.25 18.97 22.94
CA ALA A 227 -4.30 19.97 22.78
C ALA A 227 -5.62 19.60 23.47
N GLY A 228 -5.67 18.50 24.22
CA GLY A 228 -6.85 18.05 24.97
C GLY A 228 -7.78 17.11 24.19
N GLY A 229 -7.36 16.61 23.03
CA GLY A 229 -8.09 15.61 22.25
C GLY A 229 -7.99 14.23 22.91
N THR A 230 -8.97 13.85 23.72
CA THR A 230 -9.08 12.50 24.29
C THR A 230 -10.21 11.72 23.64
N ASP A 231 -9.96 10.43 23.36
CA ASP A 231 -11.02 9.51 23.00
C ASP A 231 -11.97 9.32 24.19
N SER A 232 -13.26 9.16 23.91
CA SER A 232 -14.37 9.14 24.87
C SER A 232 -14.22 8.06 25.96
N LYS A 233 -13.32 7.09 25.76
CA LYS A 233 -13.02 6.01 26.72
C LYS A 233 -12.52 6.52 28.08
N THR A 234 -11.91 7.71 28.15
CA THR A 234 -11.38 8.26 29.41
C THR A 234 -12.48 8.81 30.35
N LYS A 235 -13.73 8.93 29.89
CA LYS A 235 -14.82 9.46 30.72
C LYS A 235 -15.65 8.40 31.48
N LEU A 236 -15.39 7.10 31.27
CA LEU A 236 -16.17 6.00 31.89
C LEU A 236 -15.49 5.36 33.11
N SER A 237 -14.38 5.92 33.59
CA SER A 237 -13.63 5.43 34.77
C SER A 237 -13.59 6.42 35.94
N CYS A 238 -14.58 7.31 36.03
CA CYS A 238 -14.86 8.11 37.23
C CYS A 238 -16.31 7.92 37.65
#